data_AF-A0A3B9CY43-F1
#
_entry.id   AF-A0A3B9CY43-F1
#
_cell.length_a   1.000
_cell.length_b   1.000
_cell.length_c   1.000
_cell.angle_alpha   90.00
_cell.angle_beta   90.00
_cell.angle_gamma   90.00
#
_symmetry.space_group_name_H-M   'P 1'
#
loop_
_entity.id
_entity.type
_entity.pdbx_description
1 polymer ?
#
loop_
_entity_poly.entity_id
_entity_poly.type
_entity_poly.pdbx_seq_one_letter_code
_entity_poly.pdbx_strand_id
1 'polypeptide(L)'
;MTSDEHPFGKLAPRDAPQRGLHRTMTLGGQYATRNHTVKHLQDLKGRTVLTETMPFTTSEAVAAEEAGIDTLKVKFDPGNPADAIAMRAAAPHTFMTVCIPLTKVAT
;
A
#
# COMPACT_ATOMS: atom_id res chain seq x y z
N MET A 1 -5.73 -24.65 -17.51
CA MET A 1 -5.82 -23.28 -16.96
C MET A 1 -7.17 -23.16 -16.29
N THR A 2 -7.21 -23.18 -14.96
CA THR A 2 -8.43 -22.75 -14.24
C THR A 2 -8.67 -21.28 -14.58
N SER A 3 -9.93 -20.86 -14.71
CA SER A 3 -10.33 -19.51 -15.15
C SER A 3 -9.75 -18.35 -14.32
N ASP A 4 -9.14 -18.66 -13.18
CA ASP A 4 -8.60 -17.70 -12.21
C ASP A 4 -7.07 -17.52 -12.28
N GLU A 5 -6.36 -18.26 -13.14
CA GLU A 5 -4.91 -18.12 -13.32
C GLU A 5 -4.59 -17.17 -14.49
N HIS A 6 -4.32 -15.90 -14.15
CA HIS A 6 -3.82 -14.90 -15.10
C HIS A 6 -2.27 -14.89 -15.07
N PRO A 7 -1.58 -14.57 -16.17
CA PRO A 7 -0.11 -14.45 -16.20
C PRO A 7 0.49 -13.44 -15.21
N PHE A 8 -0.34 -12.63 -14.54
CA PHE A 8 0.07 -11.65 -13.54
C PHE A 8 -0.49 -11.96 -12.13
N GLY A 9 -0.71 -13.23 -11.83
CA GLY A 9 -1.21 -13.70 -10.54
C GLY A 9 -2.73 -13.85 -10.49
N LYS A 10 -3.24 -14.17 -9.29
CA LYS A 10 -4.68 -14.34 -9.06
C LYS A 10 -5.40 -13.01 -9.21
N LEU A 11 -6.55 -13.02 -9.88
CA LEU A 11 -7.40 -11.84 -9.98
C LEU A 11 -7.79 -11.32 -8.59
N ALA A 12 -7.75 -10.00 -8.42
CA ALA A 12 -8.25 -9.36 -7.22
C ALA A 12 -9.73 -9.75 -7.00
N PRO A 13 -10.15 -10.14 -5.79
CA PRO A 13 -11.51 -10.59 -5.50
C PRO A 13 -12.58 -9.57 -5.91
N ARG A 14 -13.72 -10.03 -6.41
CA ARG A 14 -14.84 -9.18 -6.87
C ARG A 14 -15.61 -8.53 -5.71
N ASP A 15 -15.52 -9.12 -4.52
CA ASP A 15 -16.12 -8.64 -3.26
C ASP A 15 -15.33 -7.50 -2.61
N ALA A 16 -14.16 -7.11 -3.15
CA ALA A 16 -13.31 -6.07 -2.57
C ALA A 16 -14.06 -4.77 -2.19
N PRO A 17 -15.02 -4.24 -2.99
CA PRO A 17 -15.76 -3.04 -2.63
C PRO A 17 -16.61 -3.20 -1.36
N GLN A 18 -17.10 -4.42 -1.07
CA GLN A 18 -17.89 -4.71 0.14
C GLN A 18 -17.01 -4.66 1.41
N ARG A 19 -15.69 -4.79 1.25
CA ARG A 19 -14.67 -4.65 2.31
C ARG A 19 -14.04 -3.26 2.34
N GLY A 20 -14.57 -2.29 1.62
CA GLY A 20 -13.99 -0.94 1.52
C GLY A 20 -12.68 -0.89 0.71
N LEU A 21 -12.42 -1.89 -0.14
CA LEU A 21 -11.22 -1.99 -0.93
C LEU A 21 -11.49 -1.82 -2.42
N HIS A 22 -10.51 -1.28 -3.12
CA HIS A 22 -10.54 -1.09 -4.56
C HIS A 22 -9.58 -2.06 -5.24
N ARG A 23 -10.03 -2.68 -6.33
CA ARG A 23 -9.21 -3.56 -7.17
C ARG A 23 -8.25 -2.70 -7.98
N THR A 24 -6.96 -3.00 -7.92
CA THR A 24 -5.90 -2.27 -8.62
C THR A 24 -4.98 -3.23 -9.36
N MET A 25 -4.15 -2.68 -10.23
CA MET A 25 -3.02 -3.38 -10.85
C MET A 25 -1.75 -2.57 -10.57
N THR A 26 -0.72 -3.25 -10.07
CA THR A 26 0.58 -2.63 -9.84
C THR A 26 1.29 -2.34 -11.17
N LEU A 27 2.32 -1.49 -11.15
CA LEU A 27 3.15 -1.23 -12.34
C LEU A 27 3.79 -2.51 -12.89
N GLY A 28 4.11 -3.48 -12.02
CA GLY A 28 4.61 -4.80 -12.41
C GLY A 28 3.54 -5.77 -12.90
N GLY A 29 2.32 -5.31 -13.17
CA GLY A 29 1.20 -6.10 -13.69
C GLY A 29 0.43 -6.91 -12.65
N GLN A 30 0.92 -7.04 -11.42
CA GLN A 30 0.27 -7.85 -10.38
C GLN A 30 -1.06 -7.22 -9.93
N TYR A 31 -2.11 -8.03 -9.85
CA TYR A 31 -3.39 -7.62 -9.27
C TYR A 31 -3.30 -7.46 -7.77
N ALA A 32 -4.00 -6.46 -7.24
CA ALA A 32 -4.04 -6.22 -5.80
C ALA A 32 -5.34 -5.52 -5.37
N THR A 33 -5.52 -5.34 -4.07
CA THR A 33 -6.58 -4.52 -3.48
C THR A 33 -5.99 -3.45 -2.57
N ARG A 34 -6.53 -2.23 -2.62
CA ARG A 34 -6.06 -1.07 -1.84
C ARG A 34 -7.21 -0.28 -1.23
N ASN A 35 -7.01 0.34 -0.07
CA ASN A 35 -7.97 1.28 0.51
C ASN A 35 -8.05 2.58 -0.32
N HIS A 36 -6.91 3.12 -0.75
CA HIS A 36 -6.82 4.34 -1.55
C HIS A 36 -5.91 4.14 -2.77
N THR A 37 -6.18 4.94 -3.80
CA THR A 37 -5.27 5.17 -4.93
C THR A 37 -4.96 6.66 -4.99
N VAL A 38 -4.00 7.07 -5.82
CA VAL A 38 -3.71 8.50 -6.04
C VAL A 38 -4.97 9.25 -6.47
N LYS A 39 -5.82 8.64 -7.31
CA LYS A 39 -7.10 9.23 -7.72
C LYS A 39 -8.04 9.44 -6.53
N HIS A 40 -8.14 8.47 -5.62
CA HIS A 40 -8.97 8.64 -4.41
C HIS A 40 -8.45 9.78 -3.53
N LEU A 41 -7.13 9.89 -3.35
CA LEU A 41 -6.55 11.00 -2.58
C LEU A 41 -6.85 12.37 -3.22
N GLN A 42 -6.82 12.46 -4.55
CA GLN A 42 -7.23 13.68 -5.27
C GLN A 42 -8.72 14.00 -5.04
N ASP A 43 -9.58 12.99 -5.08
CA ASP A 43 -11.03 13.17 -4.91
C ASP A 43 -11.43 13.50 -3.47
N LEU A 44 -10.64 13.06 -2.49
CA LEU A 44 -10.82 13.32 -1.05
C LEU A 44 -10.26 14.67 -0.61
N LYS A 45 -9.36 15.27 -1.39
CA LYS A 45 -8.66 16.50 -1.04
C LYS A 45 -9.65 17.64 -0.74
N GLY A 46 -9.55 18.21 0.46
CA GLY A 46 -10.42 19.30 0.93
C GLY A 46 -11.82 18.86 1.37
N ARG A 47 -12.13 17.56 1.34
CA ARG A 47 -13.43 17.00 1.72
C ARG A 47 -13.37 16.17 3.00
N THR A 48 -12.26 15.48 3.22
CA THR A 48 -12.07 14.58 4.37
C THR A 48 -10.66 14.75 4.92
N VAL A 49 -10.53 14.63 6.24
CA VAL A 49 -9.23 14.51 6.92
C VAL A 49 -8.84 13.04 6.96
N LEU A 50 -7.66 12.71 6.44
CA LEU A 50 -7.12 11.35 6.45
C LEU A 50 -6.10 11.18 7.58
N THR A 51 -5.99 9.96 8.08
CA THR A 51 -5.03 9.56 9.10
C THR A 51 -3.74 9.03 8.47
N GLU A 52 -2.59 9.53 8.94
CA GLU A 52 -1.28 9.04 8.52
C GLU A 52 -0.46 8.63 9.73
N THR A 53 0.24 7.50 9.64
CA THR A 53 1.26 7.11 10.62
C THR A 53 2.55 6.65 9.94
N MET A 54 3.64 6.61 10.70
CA MET A 54 4.94 6.13 10.25
C MET A 54 5.34 4.90 11.09
N PRO A 55 5.06 3.67 10.62
CA PRO A 55 5.50 2.47 11.31
C PRO A 55 7.01 2.27 11.12
N PHE A 56 7.67 1.81 12.18
CA PHE A 56 9.08 1.40 12.16
C PHE A 56 9.24 -0.12 12.19
N THR A 57 8.19 -0.85 12.54
CA THR A 57 8.17 -2.32 12.58
C THR A 57 7.00 -2.90 11.79
N THR A 58 7.10 -4.16 11.37
CA THR A 58 6.02 -4.85 10.65
C THR A 58 4.79 -5.02 11.52
N SER A 59 4.99 -5.24 12.83
CA SER A 59 3.89 -5.32 13.80
C SER A 59 3.10 -4.00 13.87
N GLU A 60 3.77 -2.85 13.85
CA GLU A 60 3.10 -1.55 13.79
C GLU A 60 2.34 -1.36 12.48
N ALA A 61 2.89 -1.82 11.36
CA ALA A 61 2.21 -1.74 10.06
C ALA A 61 0.94 -2.62 10.03
N VAL A 62 0.99 -3.83 10.58
CA VAL A 62 -0.20 -4.70 10.74
C VAL A 62 -1.25 -3.99 11.60
N ALA A 63 -0.85 -3.48 12.78
CA ALA A 63 -1.78 -2.81 13.68
C ALA A 63 -2.42 -1.56 13.03
N ALA A 64 -1.66 -0.81 12.23
CA ALA A 64 -2.19 0.34 11.51
C ALA A 64 -3.20 -0.05 10.41
N GLU A 65 -2.97 -1.15 9.69
CA GLU A 65 -3.93 -1.66 8.71
C GLU A 65 -5.21 -2.16 9.38
N GLU A 66 -5.09 -2.93 10.48
CA GLU A 66 -6.24 -3.41 11.26
C GLU A 66 -7.05 -2.28 11.88
N ALA A 67 -6.38 -1.20 12.33
CA ALA A 67 -7.01 0.00 12.86
C ALA A 67 -7.66 0.89 11.79
N GLY A 68 -7.46 0.59 10.50
CA GLY A 68 -8.02 1.36 9.40
C GLY A 68 -7.33 2.71 9.16
N ILE A 69 -6.03 2.84 9.47
CA ILE A 69 -5.25 4.04 9.13
C ILE A 69 -5.22 4.22 7.61
N ASP A 70 -5.47 5.44 7.13
CA ASP A 70 -5.62 5.72 5.69
C ASP A 70 -4.30 5.59 4.93
N THR A 71 -3.21 6.13 5.48
CA THR A 71 -1.89 6.13 4.83
C THR A 71 -0.76 5.76 5.78
N LEU A 72 0.25 5.06 5.23
CA LEU A 72 1.53 4.80 5.88
C LEU A 72 2.64 5.59 5.21
N LYS A 73 3.54 6.14 6.02
CA LYS A 73 4.83 6.67 5.59
C LYS A 73 5.92 5.69 5.99
N VAL A 74 6.57 5.06 5.03
CA VAL A 74 7.60 4.04 5.29
C VAL A 74 8.98 4.57 4.90
N LYS A 75 9.96 4.40 5.79
CA LYS A 75 11.34 4.70 5.46
C LYS A 75 11.86 3.74 4.39
N PHE A 76 12.46 4.27 3.34
CA PHE A 76 13.08 3.49 2.28
C PHE A 76 14.58 3.76 2.21
N ASP A 77 15.38 2.70 2.30
CA ASP A 77 16.81 2.72 2.02
C ASP A 77 17.05 1.99 0.69
N PRO A 78 17.53 2.67 -0.37
CA PRO A 78 17.86 2.01 -1.64
C PRO A 78 18.89 0.89 -1.49
N GLY A 79 19.79 0.98 -0.50
CA GLY A 79 20.79 -0.05 -0.22
C GLY A 79 20.26 -1.25 0.58
N ASN A 80 19.08 -1.12 1.20
CA ASN A 80 18.37 -2.20 1.89
C ASN A 80 16.86 -2.07 1.70
N PRO A 81 16.31 -2.46 0.54
CA PRO A 81 14.88 -2.32 0.25
C PRO A 81 14.00 -3.34 1.01
N ALA A 82 14.60 -4.35 1.64
CA ALA A 82 13.89 -5.48 2.26
C ALA A 82 12.90 -5.02 3.33
N ASP A 83 13.27 -4.02 4.13
CA ASP A 83 12.43 -3.51 5.21
C ASP A 83 11.13 -2.91 4.67
N ALA A 84 11.21 -2.08 3.63
CA ALA A 84 10.04 -1.47 3.01
C ALA A 84 9.14 -2.51 2.31
N ILE A 85 9.74 -3.55 1.71
CA ILE A 85 8.99 -4.68 1.14
C ILE A 85 8.25 -5.45 2.24
N ALA A 86 8.90 -5.70 3.38
CA ALA A 86 8.27 -6.34 4.53
C ALA A 86 7.11 -5.49 5.09
N MET A 87 7.26 -4.16 5.15
CA MET A 87 6.15 -3.26 5.54
C MET A 87 4.99 -3.34 4.57
N ARG A 88 5.24 -3.39 3.25
CA ARG A 88 4.17 -3.56 2.24
C ARG A 88 3.47 -4.91 2.37
N ALA A 89 4.19 -5.98 2.73
CA ALA A 89 3.57 -7.27 2.99
C ALA A 89 2.71 -7.26 4.26
N ALA A 90 3.14 -6.53 5.30
CA ALA A 90 2.43 -6.38 6.57
C ALA A 90 1.17 -5.51 6.46
N ALA A 91 1.20 -4.47 5.63
CA ALA A 91 0.06 -3.60 5.32
C ALA A 91 -0.25 -3.64 3.80
N PRO A 92 -0.82 -4.75 3.31
CA PRO A 92 -1.04 -4.97 1.88
C PRO A 92 -2.10 -4.03 1.29
N HIS A 93 -3.06 -3.53 2.07
CA HIS A 93 -4.17 -2.72 1.56
C HIS A 93 -3.97 -1.23 1.78
N THR A 94 -3.26 -0.83 2.83
CA THR A 94 -3.08 0.59 3.15
C THR A 94 -2.23 1.32 2.11
N PHE A 95 -2.64 2.54 1.76
CA PHE A 95 -1.89 3.41 0.88
C PHE A 95 -0.54 3.72 1.50
N MET A 96 0.55 3.52 0.76
CA MET A 96 1.89 3.66 1.30
C MET A 96 2.66 4.69 0.48
N THR A 97 3.20 5.66 1.19
CA THR A 97 4.26 6.53 0.69
C THR A 97 5.59 6.03 1.24
N VAL A 98 6.65 6.28 0.49
CA VAL A 98 8.01 6.03 0.97
C VAL A 98 8.76 7.34 1.13
N CYS A 99 9.49 7.48 2.24
CA CYS A 99 10.43 8.58 2.44
C CYS A 99 11.86 8.08 2.27
N ILE A 100 12.63 8.77 1.43
CA ILE A 100 14.02 8.45 1.15
C ILE A 100 14.90 9.47 1.87
N PRO A 101 15.82 9.06 2.77
CA PRO A 101 16.71 10.01 3.44
C PRO A 101 17.56 10.79 2.43
N LEU A 102 17.72 12.10 2.63
CA LEU A 102 18.56 12.94 1.76
C LEU A 102 20.00 12.42 1.67
N THR A 103 20.55 11.91 2.77
CA THR A 103 21.89 11.30 2.83
C THR A 103 22.07 10.06 1.97
N LYS A 104 20.97 9.48 1.47
CA LYS A 104 20.99 8.30 0.60
C LYS A 104 20.84 8.65 -0.89
N VAL A 105 20.63 9.93 -1.21
CA VAL A 105 20.33 10.40 -2.59
C VAL A 105 21.21 11.58 -3.01
N ALA A 106 21.58 12.46 -2.07
CA ALA A 106 22.48 13.57 -2.34
C ALA A 106 23.93 13.07 -2.35
N THR A 107 24.49 12.95 -3.56
CA THR A 107 25.94 12.86 -3.84
C THR A 107 26.49 14.21 -4.23
#